data_AF-A0A3L6SIX7-F1
#
_entry.id   AF-A0A3L6SIX7-F1
#
_cell.length_a   1.000
_cell.length_b   1.000
_cell.length_c   1.000
_cell.angle_alpha   90.00
_cell.angle_beta   90.00
_cell.angle_gamma   90.00
#
_symmetry.space_group_name_H-M   'P 1'
#
loop_
_entity.id
_entity.type
_entity.pdbx_description
1 polymer ?
#
loop_
_entity_poly.entity_id
_entity_poly.type
_entity_poly.pdbx_seq_one_letter_code
_entity_poly.pdbx_strand_id
1 'polypeptide(L)'
;MAAAGGEKKEERDYAIAAAEAFAADVSRLLAGFRQHLHDRTAHHLGYPYNLNLNLHLSALQAQFHNFCIINLGDPFIESNYGVHSRPLEVAVLDWFARLWDLQKDQYWGYITSCGTEGNLHGLLVGRELFPDGIIYASTESHYSVFKAARMYRVKCVKAPKVTFQKPIGSVSVSGHKFLGCPAPCGVVITRREHVNVLSTDIEYLSSRDATIMGSRNGHAPIFLWYTLNKKGYRGIRKEVQKCLRNAHYLLHHLREVGVSASLNPLSNTVVFERPRDEAFVHRWQLACEGNIAHVVVMPNVTIEKITSFVEDLANNRADWYQDDESVLVPCIAKDIGQENCLCGLHNKKSSRTA
;
A
#
# COMPACT_ATOMS: atom_id res chain seq x y z
N MET A 1 54.48 24.42 -33.24
CA MET A 1 53.01 24.25 -33.38
C MET A 1 52.51 22.81 -33.23
N ALA A 2 53.35 21.77 -33.17
CA ALA A 2 52.88 20.38 -33.04
C ALA A 2 52.54 19.92 -31.60
N ALA A 3 53.12 20.55 -30.56
CA ALA A 3 52.91 20.14 -29.16
C ALA A 3 51.49 20.44 -28.63
N ALA A 4 50.90 21.58 -29.01
CA ALA A 4 49.58 22.00 -28.54
C ALA A 4 48.40 21.16 -29.08
N GLY A 5 48.63 20.32 -30.09
CA GLY A 5 47.63 19.39 -30.64
C GLY A 5 47.61 18.03 -29.95
N GLY A 6 48.72 17.62 -29.31
CA GLY A 6 48.84 16.37 -28.57
C GLY A 6 48.16 16.44 -27.20
N GLU A 7 48.40 17.52 -26.45
CA GLU A 7 47.80 17.74 -25.12
C GLU A 7 46.26 17.77 -25.18
N LYS A 8 45.67 18.44 -26.17
CA LYS A 8 44.21 18.49 -26.36
C LYS A 8 43.59 17.14 -26.73
N LYS A 9 44.37 16.22 -27.31
CA LYS A 9 43.91 14.86 -27.65
C LYS A 9 43.96 13.98 -26.41
N GLU A 10 45.05 14.05 -25.64
CA GLU A 10 45.18 13.31 -24.37
C GLU A 10 44.13 13.73 -23.33
N GLU A 11 43.84 15.03 -23.20
CA GLU A 11 42.75 15.52 -22.33
C GLU A 11 41.38 15.00 -22.76
N ARG A 12 41.13 14.93 -24.08
CA ARG A 12 39.87 14.42 -24.64
C ARG A 12 39.74 12.91 -24.43
N ASP A 13 40.81 12.15 -24.66
CA ASP A 13 40.83 10.70 -24.49
C ASP A 13 40.67 10.35 -22.99
N TYR A 14 41.27 11.12 -22.09
CA TYR A 14 41.05 11.01 -20.64
C TYR A 14 39.60 11.32 -20.25
N ALA A 15 39.00 12.38 -20.80
CA ALA A 15 37.62 12.74 -20.51
C ALA A 15 36.62 11.67 -21.00
N ILE A 16 36.88 11.06 -22.16
CA ILE A 16 36.08 9.93 -22.67
C ILE A 16 36.22 8.72 -21.74
N ALA A 17 37.46 8.33 -21.40
CA ALA A 17 37.71 7.21 -20.50
C ALA A 17 37.08 7.44 -19.10
N ALA A 18 37.13 8.66 -18.58
CA ALA A 18 36.49 9.03 -17.32
C ALA A 18 34.95 8.95 -17.41
N ALA A 19 34.36 9.40 -18.52
CA ALA A 19 32.91 9.30 -18.74
C ALA A 19 32.46 7.84 -18.88
N GLU A 20 33.22 7.00 -19.56
CA GLU A 20 32.96 5.56 -19.70
C GLU A 20 33.09 4.84 -18.36
N ALA A 21 34.14 5.13 -17.59
CA ALA A 21 34.32 4.59 -16.23
C ALA A 21 33.15 4.99 -15.31
N PHE A 22 32.74 6.26 -15.34
CA PHE A 22 31.59 6.75 -14.58
C PHE A 22 30.30 6.02 -15.00
N ALA A 23 30.04 5.87 -16.30
CA ALA A 23 28.87 5.16 -16.80
C ALA A 23 28.86 3.67 -16.39
N ALA A 24 30.02 3.02 -16.37
CA ALA A 24 30.18 1.64 -15.90
C ALA A 24 29.90 1.52 -14.40
N ASP A 25 30.40 2.45 -13.58
CA ASP A 25 30.13 2.47 -12.15
C ASP A 25 28.67 2.72 -11.82
N VAL A 26 28.01 3.66 -12.52
CA VAL A 26 26.56 3.89 -12.40
C VAL A 26 25.78 2.64 -12.77
N SER A 27 26.15 1.97 -13.87
CA SER A 27 25.49 0.74 -14.32
C SER A 27 25.62 -0.38 -13.27
N ARG A 28 26.81 -0.55 -12.70
CA ARG A 28 27.09 -1.53 -11.63
C ARG A 28 26.28 -1.22 -10.37
N LEU A 29 26.23 0.04 -9.94
CA LEU A 29 25.45 0.47 -8.79
C LEU A 29 23.95 0.18 -8.98
N LEU A 30 23.39 0.54 -10.13
CA LEU A 30 21.98 0.31 -10.44
C LEU A 30 21.65 -1.18 -10.58
N ALA A 31 22.57 -1.98 -11.11
CA ALA A 31 22.41 -3.44 -11.17
C ALA A 31 22.40 -4.05 -9.76
N GLY A 32 23.33 -3.65 -8.89
CA GLY A 32 23.36 -4.06 -7.49
C GLY A 32 22.09 -3.67 -6.73
N PHE A 33 21.62 -2.43 -6.93
CA PHE A 33 20.37 -1.97 -6.32
C PHE A 33 19.15 -2.74 -6.85
N ARG A 34 19.10 -3.05 -8.16
CA ARG A 34 18.04 -3.88 -8.73
C ARG A 34 18.02 -5.28 -8.13
N GLN A 35 19.18 -5.92 -7.99
CA GLN A 35 19.29 -7.24 -7.36
C GLN A 35 18.78 -7.19 -5.92
N HIS A 36 19.21 -6.19 -5.15
CA HIS A 36 18.71 -5.96 -3.80
C HIS A 36 17.18 -5.87 -3.78
N LEU A 37 16.56 -5.08 -4.65
CA LEU A 37 15.09 -4.97 -4.72
C LEU A 37 14.41 -6.30 -5.08
N HIS A 38 15.00 -7.11 -5.95
CA HIS A 38 14.49 -8.46 -6.25
C HIS A 38 14.51 -9.36 -5.01
N ASP A 39 15.63 -9.38 -4.28
CA ASP A 39 15.79 -10.21 -3.08
C ASP A 39 14.81 -9.80 -1.97
N ARG A 40 14.63 -8.48 -1.78
CA ARG A 40 13.64 -7.95 -0.83
C ARG A 40 12.21 -8.28 -1.28
N THR A 41 11.89 -8.13 -2.56
CA THR A 41 10.56 -8.49 -3.08
C THR A 41 10.25 -9.98 -2.88
N ALA A 42 11.23 -10.86 -3.05
CA ALA A 42 11.09 -12.30 -2.88
C ALA A 42 10.67 -12.68 -1.46
N HIS A 43 11.04 -11.91 -0.43
CA HIS A 43 10.70 -12.19 0.98
C HIS A 43 9.62 -11.26 1.57
N HIS A 44 9.01 -10.40 0.77
CA HIS A 44 8.00 -9.46 1.27
C HIS A 44 6.68 -10.15 1.67
N LEU A 45 6.27 -9.99 2.94
CA LEU A 45 4.98 -10.49 3.48
C LEU A 45 4.25 -9.54 4.45
N GLY A 46 4.95 -8.63 5.13
CA GLY A 46 4.34 -7.85 6.22
C GLY A 46 3.54 -6.61 5.83
N TYR A 47 3.50 -6.22 4.55
CA TYR A 47 2.81 -5.01 4.11
C TYR A 47 1.77 -5.30 3.02
N PRO A 48 0.71 -4.49 2.89
CA PRO A 48 -0.41 -4.73 1.99
C PRO A 48 -0.11 -4.31 0.54
N TYR A 49 1.05 -4.67 0.00
CA TYR A 49 1.45 -4.31 -1.37
C TYR A 49 1.33 -5.51 -2.31
N ASN A 50 0.56 -5.35 -3.38
CA ASN A 50 0.52 -6.33 -4.46
C ASN A 50 1.72 -6.11 -5.38
N LEU A 51 2.71 -7.00 -5.26
CA LEU A 51 3.95 -6.96 -6.02
C LEU A 51 3.88 -7.74 -7.33
N ASN A 52 2.72 -8.31 -7.68
CA ASN A 52 2.53 -9.00 -8.97
C ASN A 52 2.29 -7.97 -10.08
N LEU A 53 3.33 -7.19 -10.36
CA LEU A 53 3.35 -6.24 -11.46
C LEU A 53 3.73 -7.00 -12.74
N ASN A 54 2.72 -7.42 -13.48
CA ASN A 54 2.89 -8.23 -14.70
C ASN A 54 3.80 -7.55 -15.73
N LEU A 55 4.46 -8.33 -16.59
CA LEU A 55 5.28 -7.86 -17.73
C LEU A 55 4.56 -6.85 -18.66
N HIS A 56 3.24 -6.87 -18.68
CA HIS A 56 2.49 -5.89 -19.46
C HIS A 56 2.52 -4.48 -18.85
N LEU A 57 2.66 -4.35 -17.53
CA LEU A 57 2.81 -3.05 -16.89
C LEU A 57 4.19 -2.44 -17.19
N SER A 58 5.24 -3.24 -17.32
CA SER A 58 6.55 -2.74 -17.75
C SER A 58 6.54 -2.31 -19.22
N ALA A 59 5.91 -3.09 -20.10
CA ALA A 59 5.71 -2.70 -21.50
C ALA A 59 4.85 -1.43 -21.64
N LEU A 60 3.84 -1.27 -20.79
CA LEU A 60 3.02 -0.05 -20.71
C LEU A 60 3.85 1.13 -20.20
N GLN A 61 4.64 0.93 -19.14
CA GLN A 61 5.50 1.97 -18.56
C GLN A 61 6.49 2.50 -19.59
N ALA A 62 7.14 1.61 -20.35
CA ALA A 62 8.11 1.98 -21.37
C ALA A 62 7.54 2.93 -22.45
N GLN A 63 6.24 2.82 -22.76
CA GLN A 63 5.59 3.69 -23.76
C GLN A 63 5.42 5.13 -23.28
N PHE A 64 5.24 5.33 -21.97
CA PHE A 64 4.86 6.64 -21.42
C PHE A 64 5.97 7.32 -20.58
N HIS A 65 7.09 6.64 -20.35
CA HIS A 65 8.13 7.10 -19.43
C HIS A 65 8.83 8.39 -19.89
N ASN A 66 8.84 8.67 -21.21
CA ASN A 66 9.46 9.87 -21.78
C ASN A 66 8.52 11.09 -21.84
N PHE A 67 7.30 10.98 -21.30
CA PHE A 67 6.35 12.10 -21.23
C PHE A 67 6.23 12.61 -19.80
N CYS A 68 6.30 13.93 -19.64
CA CYS A 68 5.96 14.60 -18.38
C CYS A 68 4.43 14.72 -18.28
N ILE A 69 3.76 13.63 -17.91
CA ILE A 69 2.29 13.59 -17.87
C ILE A 69 1.80 14.18 -16.54
N ILE A 70 1.09 15.31 -16.61
CA ILE A 70 0.61 16.04 -15.43
C ILE A 70 -0.89 16.30 -15.57
N ASN A 71 -1.66 15.88 -14.57
CA ASN A 71 -3.09 16.20 -14.48
C ASN A 71 -3.28 17.42 -13.59
N LEU A 72 -3.27 18.62 -14.17
CA LEU A 72 -3.53 19.87 -13.44
C LEU A 72 -5.02 20.04 -13.15
N GLY A 73 -5.34 20.51 -11.94
CA GLY A 73 -6.68 20.91 -11.54
C GLY A 73 -7.71 19.77 -11.49
N ASP A 74 -8.97 20.16 -11.60
CA ASP A 74 -10.12 19.26 -11.54
C ASP A 74 -10.11 18.22 -12.70
N PRO A 75 -10.29 16.91 -12.43
CA PRO A 75 -10.31 15.89 -13.48
C PRO A 75 -11.40 16.05 -14.54
N PHE A 76 -12.49 16.76 -14.22
CA PHE A 76 -13.67 16.93 -15.07
C PHE A 76 -13.67 18.26 -15.84
N ILE A 77 -12.66 19.10 -15.64
CA ILE A 77 -12.53 20.40 -16.31
C ILE A 77 -11.31 20.37 -17.21
N GLU A 78 -11.49 20.81 -18.45
CA GLU A 78 -10.39 20.90 -19.41
C GLU A 78 -9.37 21.96 -18.96
N SER A 79 -8.08 21.68 -19.11
CA SER A 79 -7.00 22.60 -18.76
C SER A 79 -6.18 22.92 -20.00
N ASN A 80 -5.52 24.08 -19.99
CA ASN A 80 -4.64 24.52 -21.09
C ASN A 80 -3.41 23.60 -21.28
N TYR A 81 -3.04 22.79 -20.26
CA TYR A 81 -1.93 21.83 -20.40
C TYR A 81 -2.39 20.54 -21.08
N GLY A 82 -1.78 20.23 -22.23
CA GLY A 82 -2.18 19.13 -23.13
C GLY A 82 -1.51 17.77 -22.89
N VAL A 83 -0.45 17.67 -22.08
CA VAL A 83 0.24 16.39 -21.80
C VAL A 83 -0.34 15.78 -20.51
N HIS A 84 -1.59 15.35 -20.56
CA HIS A 84 -2.32 14.83 -19.40
C HIS A 84 -3.01 13.49 -19.72
N SER A 85 -3.50 12.81 -18.68
CA SER A 85 -4.25 11.56 -18.76
C SER A 85 -5.65 11.65 -18.13
N ARG A 86 -6.20 12.87 -17.96
CA ARG A 86 -7.55 13.12 -17.39
C ARG A 86 -8.64 12.16 -17.91
N PRO A 87 -8.75 11.83 -19.22
CA PRO A 87 -9.77 10.88 -19.68
C PRO A 87 -9.66 9.49 -19.02
N LEU A 88 -8.43 9.02 -18.77
CA LEU A 88 -8.18 7.75 -18.08
C LEU A 88 -8.44 7.88 -16.57
N GLU A 89 -8.10 9.03 -15.98
CA GLU A 89 -8.46 9.34 -14.60
C GLU A 89 -9.98 9.30 -14.38
N VAL A 90 -10.76 9.98 -15.22
CA VAL A 90 -12.22 9.96 -15.18
C VAL A 90 -12.76 8.54 -15.36
N ALA A 91 -12.18 7.75 -16.26
CA ALA A 91 -12.58 6.35 -16.45
C ALA A 91 -12.29 5.46 -15.22
N VAL A 92 -11.20 5.72 -14.48
CA VAL A 92 -10.92 5.05 -13.20
C VAL A 92 -11.93 5.48 -12.14
N LEU A 93 -12.23 6.77 -12.04
CA LEU A 93 -13.23 7.28 -11.10
C LEU A 93 -14.61 6.69 -11.38
N ASP A 94 -15.02 6.66 -12.65
CA ASP A 94 -16.25 6.03 -13.12
C ASP A 94 -16.33 4.54 -12.70
N TRP A 95 -15.20 3.83 -12.73
CA TRP A 95 -15.15 2.43 -12.31
C TRP A 95 -15.42 2.27 -10.82
N PHE A 96 -14.78 3.10 -9.98
CA PHE A 96 -14.99 3.09 -8.53
C PHE A 96 -16.37 3.62 -8.13
N ALA A 97 -16.89 4.62 -8.83
CA ALA A 97 -18.25 5.12 -8.63
C ALA A 97 -19.29 4.00 -8.84
N ARG A 98 -19.15 3.20 -9.91
CA ARG A 98 -20.00 2.02 -10.13
C ARG A 98 -19.84 0.96 -9.03
N LEU A 99 -18.63 0.74 -8.53
CA LEU A 99 -18.39 -0.20 -7.43
C LEU A 99 -19.11 0.25 -6.14
N TRP A 100 -19.29 1.55 -5.94
CA TRP A 100 -19.98 2.15 -4.79
C TRP A 100 -21.41 2.58 -5.06
N ASP A 101 -21.99 2.12 -6.17
CA ASP A 101 -23.37 2.39 -6.57
C ASP A 101 -23.71 3.89 -6.66
N LEU A 102 -22.80 4.65 -7.29
CA LEU A 102 -22.95 6.08 -7.55
C LEU A 102 -23.18 6.34 -9.04
N GLN A 103 -24.18 7.16 -9.35
CA GLN A 103 -24.40 7.70 -10.70
C GLN A 103 -23.35 8.78 -11.02
N LYS A 104 -23.10 9.04 -12.32
CA LYS A 104 -22.03 9.95 -12.78
C LYS A 104 -22.16 11.39 -12.28
N ASP A 105 -23.38 11.85 -12.06
CA ASP A 105 -23.74 13.17 -11.55
C ASP A 105 -23.72 13.25 -10.02
N GLN A 106 -23.67 12.11 -9.32
CA GLN A 106 -23.74 12.05 -7.85
C GLN A 106 -22.37 12.10 -7.16
N TYR A 107 -21.27 11.95 -7.91
CA TYR A 107 -19.94 11.86 -7.33
C TYR A 107 -18.98 12.93 -7.89
N TRP A 108 -17.97 13.23 -7.09
CA TRP A 108 -16.75 13.91 -7.50
C TRP A 108 -15.56 13.13 -6.93
N GLY A 109 -14.39 13.20 -7.57
CA GLY A 109 -13.20 12.52 -7.07
C GLY A 109 -11.99 12.80 -7.93
N TYR A 110 -10.83 12.31 -7.51
CA TYR A 110 -9.57 12.38 -8.27
C TYR A 110 -8.59 11.28 -7.86
N ILE A 111 -7.58 11.06 -8.70
CA ILE A 111 -6.43 10.20 -8.39
C ILE A 111 -5.50 10.94 -7.44
N THR A 112 -5.23 10.30 -6.31
CA THR A 112 -4.37 10.82 -5.24
C THR A 112 -2.98 10.18 -5.31
N SER A 113 -1.99 10.79 -4.66
CA SER A 113 -0.64 10.21 -4.55
C SER A 113 -0.61 8.99 -3.64
N CYS A 114 -1.53 8.89 -2.68
CA CYS A 114 -1.72 7.71 -1.83
C CYS A 114 -3.01 7.83 -0.99
N GLY A 115 -3.37 6.78 -0.26
CA GLY A 115 -4.51 6.82 0.66
C GLY A 115 -4.41 7.86 1.78
N THR A 116 -3.21 8.34 2.14
CA THR A 116 -3.07 9.47 3.10
C THR A 116 -3.64 10.75 2.54
N GLU A 117 -3.34 11.07 1.27
CA GLU A 117 -3.90 12.24 0.59
C GLU A 117 -5.42 12.10 0.43
N GLY A 118 -5.92 10.90 0.12
CA GLY A 118 -7.37 10.66 0.09
C GLY A 118 -8.04 10.86 1.46
N ASN A 119 -7.38 10.44 2.55
CA ASN A 119 -7.89 10.70 3.92
C ASN A 119 -7.84 12.18 4.28
N LEU A 120 -6.77 12.89 3.90
CA LEU A 120 -6.65 14.33 4.08
C LEU A 120 -7.80 15.06 3.36
N HIS A 121 -8.03 14.73 2.08
CA HIS A 121 -9.10 15.31 1.29
C HIS A 121 -10.49 15.05 1.90
N GLY A 122 -10.83 13.79 2.19
CA GLY A 122 -12.15 13.46 2.74
C GLY A 122 -12.41 14.13 4.09
N LEU A 123 -11.40 14.21 4.96
CA LEU A 123 -11.51 14.89 6.26
C LEU A 123 -11.55 16.42 6.12
N LEU A 124 -10.86 16.99 5.13
CA LEU A 124 -10.95 18.42 4.83
C LEU A 124 -12.37 18.79 4.38
N VAL A 125 -12.94 18.05 3.43
CA VAL A 125 -14.35 18.22 3.01
C VAL A 125 -15.29 18.13 4.21
N GLY A 126 -15.10 17.13 5.07
CA GLY A 126 -15.90 16.98 6.29
C GLY A 126 -15.74 18.17 7.26
N ARG A 127 -14.53 18.71 7.41
CA ARG A 127 -14.24 19.86 8.27
C ARG A 127 -14.89 21.15 7.74
N GLU A 128 -14.88 21.38 6.44
CA GLU A 128 -15.55 22.56 5.86
C GLU A 128 -17.08 22.45 5.93
N LEU A 129 -17.64 21.24 5.78
CA LEU A 129 -19.07 21.01 5.95
C LEU A 129 -19.52 21.14 7.41
N PHE A 130 -18.64 20.80 8.36
CA PHE A 130 -18.93 20.83 9.80
C PHE A 130 -17.78 21.55 10.56
N PRO A 131 -17.74 22.89 10.55
CA PRO A 131 -16.64 23.66 11.13
C PRO A 131 -16.37 23.38 12.61
N ASP A 132 -17.42 23.11 13.40
CA ASP A 132 -17.36 22.75 14.81
C ASP A 132 -17.40 21.22 15.06
N GLY A 133 -17.26 20.44 13.99
CA GLY A 133 -17.35 18.98 14.02
C GLY A 133 -16.24 18.33 14.84
N ILE A 134 -16.54 17.16 15.40
CA ILE A 134 -15.58 16.30 16.11
C ILE A 134 -15.32 15.07 15.25
N ILE A 135 -14.06 14.74 15.02
CA ILE A 135 -13.67 13.49 14.35
C ILE A 135 -13.76 12.36 15.37
N TYR A 136 -14.54 11.32 15.04
CA TYR A 136 -14.52 10.04 15.75
C TYR A 136 -13.83 9.00 14.87
N ALA A 137 -12.82 8.33 15.41
CA ALA A 137 -12.05 7.31 14.69
C ALA A 137 -11.80 6.09 15.59
N SER A 138 -11.83 4.87 15.04
CA SER A 138 -11.43 3.67 15.79
C SER A 138 -10.01 3.83 16.35
N THR A 139 -9.72 3.25 17.51
CA THR A 139 -8.33 3.10 18.01
C THR A 139 -7.42 2.37 17.03
N GLU A 140 -7.99 1.52 16.16
CA GLU A 140 -7.29 0.76 15.10
C GLU A 140 -7.13 1.57 13.79
N SER A 141 -7.62 2.81 13.74
CA SER A 141 -7.53 3.63 12.53
C SER A 141 -6.07 3.92 12.21
N HIS A 142 -5.74 3.86 10.92
CA HIS A 142 -4.41 4.22 10.44
C HIS A 142 -4.01 5.64 10.89
N TYR A 143 -2.73 5.83 11.25
CA TYR A 143 -2.22 7.06 11.84
C TYR A 143 -2.49 8.32 11.01
N SER A 144 -2.71 8.18 9.69
CA SER A 144 -3.02 9.30 8.80
C SER A 144 -4.31 10.03 9.18
N VAL A 145 -5.29 9.37 9.80
CA VAL A 145 -6.52 10.02 10.31
C VAL A 145 -6.19 10.97 11.46
N PHE A 146 -5.40 10.52 12.43
CA PHE A 146 -4.97 11.35 13.56
C PHE A 146 -4.03 12.48 13.13
N LYS A 147 -3.18 12.21 12.13
CA LYS A 147 -2.34 13.24 11.49
C LYS A 147 -3.19 14.32 10.84
N ALA A 148 -4.21 13.96 10.07
CA ALA A 148 -5.13 14.89 9.44
C ALA A 148 -5.87 15.76 10.47
N ALA A 149 -6.41 15.14 11.53
CA ALA A 149 -7.06 15.88 12.62
C ALA A 149 -6.13 16.93 13.25
N ARG A 150 -4.86 16.58 13.49
CA ARG A 150 -3.85 17.52 13.99
C ARG A 150 -3.57 18.65 13.01
N MET A 151 -3.40 18.34 11.72
CA MET A 151 -3.14 19.34 10.68
C MET A 151 -4.29 20.34 10.55
N TYR A 152 -5.54 19.85 10.59
CA TYR A 152 -6.74 20.68 10.47
C TYR A 152 -7.21 21.29 11.79
N ARG A 153 -6.51 21.01 12.90
CA ARG A 153 -6.85 21.48 14.25
C ARG A 153 -8.27 21.09 14.67
N VAL A 154 -8.72 19.91 14.26
CA VAL A 154 -10.02 19.35 14.61
C VAL A 154 -9.89 18.43 15.82
N LYS A 155 -10.80 18.54 16.78
CA LYS A 155 -10.85 17.63 17.93
C LYS A 155 -11.09 16.20 17.42
N CYS A 156 -10.23 15.27 17.83
CA CYS A 156 -10.34 13.86 17.46
C CYS A 156 -10.48 12.99 18.70
N VAL A 157 -11.53 12.17 18.71
CA VAL A 157 -11.85 11.24 19.79
C VAL A 157 -11.66 9.81 19.27
N LYS A 158 -10.84 9.03 19.99
CA LYS A 158 -10.68 7.61 19.72
C LYS A 158 -11.92 6.87 20.23
N ALA A 159 -12.74 6.37 19.31
CA ALA A 159 -13.88 5.53 19.60
C ALA A 159 -13.44 4.06 19.64
N PRO A 160 -14.07 3.20 20.47
CA PRO A 160 -13.75 1.78 20.50
C PRO A 160 -14.21 1.03 19.24
N LYS A 161 -15.25 1.54 18.56
CA LYS A 161 -15.81 0.94 17.33
C LYS A 161 -16.43 2.00 16.44
N VAL A 162 -16.28 1.81 15.13
CA VAL A 162 -17.00 2.57 14.08
C VAL A 162 -17.75 1.57 13.20
N THR A 163 -18.96 1.90 12.78
CA THR A 163 -19.81 1.05 11.92
C THR A 163 -20.19 1.78 10.64
N PHE A 164 -20.62 1.04 9.62
CA PHE A 164 -21.12 1.58 8.35
C PHE A 164 -22.64 1.84 8.37
N GLN A 165 -23.24 2.07 9.54
CA GLN A 165 -24.69 2.31 9.66
C GLN A 165 -25.09 3.73 9.23
N LYS A 166 -24.16 4.69 9.29
CA LYS A 166 -24.38 6.06 8.83
C LYS A 166 -24.08 6.19 7.32
N PRO A 167 -24.71 7.14 6.62
CA PRO A 167 -24.38 7.42 5.22
C PRO A 167 -22.88 7.70 5.02
N ILE A 168 -22.34 7.20 3.92
CA ILE A 168 -20.93 7.40 3.54
C ILE A 168 -20.81 8.67 2.69
N GLY A 169 -20.07 9.65 3.21
CA GLY A 169 -19.78 10.92 2.52
C GLY A 169 -18.63 10.84 1.52
N SER A 170 -17.61 10.03 1.82
CA SER A 170 -16.44 9.83 0.95
C SER A 170 -15.78 8.47 1.17
N VAL A 171 -15.06 7.97 0.16
CA VAL A 171 -14.25 6.75 0.21
C VAL A 171 -12.87 7.04 -0.34
N SER A 172 -11.84 6.50 0.31
CA SER A 172 -10.43 6.58 -0.10
C SER A 172 -9.87 5.17 -0.28
N VAL A 173 -9.19 4.92 -1.39
CA VAL A 173 -8.56 3.63 -1.73
C VAL A 173 -7.15 3.85 -2.24
N SER A 174 -6.17 3.09 -1.75
CA SER A 174 -4.82 3.07 -2.33
C SER A 174 -4.76 2.12 -3.55
N GLY A 175 -4.30 2.62 -4.69
CA GLY A 175 -4.12 1.83 -5.90
C GLY A 175 -2.93 0.88 -5.84
N HIS A 176 -1.82 1.33 -5.25
CA HIS A 176 -0.59 0.54 -5.07
C HIS A 176 -0.70 -0.59 -4.02
N LYS A 177 -1.84 -0.73 -3.34
CA LYS A 177 -2.09 -1.82 -2.39
C LYS A 177 -2.62 -3.06 -3.11
N PHE A 178 -3.93 -3.31 -3.06
CA PHE A 178 -4.51 -4.54 -3.58
C PHE A 178 -4.44 -4.66 -5.11
N LEU A 179 -4.73 -3.58 -5.84
CA LEU A 179 -4.68 -3.60 -7.31
C LEU A 179 -3.25 -3.80 -7.82
N GLY A 180 -2.28 -3.13 -7.19
CA GLY A 180 -0.88 -3.11 -7.58
C GLY A 180 -0.59 -1.97 -8.55
N CYS A 181 0.42 -1.17 -8.23
CA CYS A 181 0.91 -0.06 -9.06
C CYS A 181 2.40 0.14 -8.75
N PRO A 182 3.26 0.39 -9.75
CA PRO A 182 4.70 0.57 -9.54
C PRO A 182 5.08 1.82 -8.73
N ALA A 183 4.14 2.75 -8.57
CA ALA A 183 4.31 3.95 -7.75
C ALA A 183 3.11 4.14 -6.81
N PRO A 184 3.30 4.79 -5.65
CA PRO A 184 2.19 5.19 -4.81
C PRO A 184 1.15 5.98 -5.58
N CYS A 185 -0.09 5.55 -5.45
CA CYS A 185 -1.28 6.22 -5.95
C CYS A 185 -2.52 5.80 -5.15
N GLY A 186 -3.63 6.50 -5.35
CA GLY A 186 -4.93 6.21 -4.78
C GLY A 186 -6.07 6.87 -5.53
N VAL A 187 -7.27 6.71 -4.99
CA VAL A 187 -8.52 7.27 -5.48
C VAL A 187 -9.25 7.81 -4.26
N VAL A 188 -9.75 9.03 -4.36
CA VAL A 188 -10.78 9.52 -3.44
C VAL A 188 -12.04 9.82 -4.23
N ILE A 189 -13.18 9.39 -3.71
CA ILE A 189 -14.50 9.76 -4.21
C ILE A 189 -15.31 10.34 -3.05
N THR A 190 -15.99 11.44 -3.31
CA THR A 190 -16.93 12.11 -2.41
C THR A 190 -18.24 12.38 -3.14
N ARG A 191 -19.28 12.75 -2.39
CA ARG A 191 -20.55 13.22 -2.98
C ARG A 191 -20.31 14.52 -3.75
N ARG A 192 -20.93 14.65 -4.92
CA ARG A 192 -20.82 15.86 -5.76
C ARG A 192 -21.21 17.13 -4.99
N GLU A 193 -22.27 17.08 -4.19
CA GLU A 193 -22.74 18.21 -3.40
C GLU A 193 -21.73 18.63 -2.30
N HIS A 194 -20.98 17.68 -1.76
CA HIS A 194 -20.04 17.93 -0.67
C HIS A 194 -18.77 18.65 -1.13
N VAL A 195 -18.26 18.40 -2.34
CA VAL A 195 -16.99 19.01 -2.77
C VAL A 195 -17.10 20.51 -3.00
N ASN A 196 -18.31 21.04 -3.19
CA ASN A 196 -18.55 22.45 -3.49
C ASN A 196 -17.99 23.40 -2.42
N VAL A 197 -17.82 22.93 -1.17
CA VAL A 197 -17.21 23.71 -0.08
C VAL A 197 -15.72 24.02 -0.31
N LEU A 198 -15.04 23.28 -1.18
CA LEU A 198 -13.62 23.50 -1.52
C LEU A 198 -13.43 24.27 -2.83
N SER A 199 -14.43 24.24 -3.71
CA SER A 199 -14.32 24.67 -5.10
C SER A 199 -14.07 26.17 -5.24
N THR A 200 -12.81 26.56 -5.47
CA THR A 200 -12.42 27.93 -5.84
C THR A 200 -11.95 27.96 -7.29
N ASP A 201 -12.38 28.94 -8.09
CA ASP A 201 -11.95 29.06 -9.49
C ASP A 201 -10.48 29.54 -9.57
N ILE A 202 -9.67 28.91 -10.42
CA ILE A 202 -8.29 29.30 -10.71
C ILE A 202 -8.18 29.72 -12.19
N GLU A 203 -8.04 31.03 -12.42
CA GLU A 203 -8.01 31.62 -13.76
C GLU A 203 -6.87 31.08 -14.64
N TYR A 204 -5.63 31.03 -14.13
CA TYR A 204 -4.46 30.64 -14.94
C TYR A 204 -4.46 29.15 -15.35
N LEU A 205 -5.22 28.31 -14.68
CA LEU A 205 -5.39 26.89 -15.02
C LEU A 205 -6.63 26.61 -15.85
N SER A 206 -7.51 27.61 -16.01
CA SER A 206 -8.88 27.45 -16.53
C SER A 206 -9.64 26.31 -15.83
N SER A 207 -9.44 26.15 -14.52
CA SER A 207 -9.95 25.00 -13.75
C SER A 207 -10.36 25.40 -12.33
N ARG A 208 -10.81 24.43 -11.53
CA ARG A 208 -11.17 24.61 -10.11
C ARG A 208 -10.15 23.96 -9.20
N ASP A 209 -9.83 24.65 -8.10
CA ASP A 209 -9.08 24.07 -6.99
C ASP A 209 -10.05 23.31 -6.08
N ALA A 210 -10.04 22.00 -6.20
CA ALA A 210 -10.80 21.11 -5.33
C ALA A 210 -9.96 19.90 -4.86
N THR A 211 -8.68 19.86 -5.23
CA THR A 211 -7.74 18.78 -4.95
C THR A 211 -6.73 19.22 -3.89
N ILE A 212 -6.11 18.29 -3.16
CA ILE A 212 -5.06 18.67 -2.19
C ILE A 212 -3.78 19.09 -2.91
N MET A 213 -3.47 18.44 -4.02
CA MET A 213 -2.27 18.69 -4.83
C MET A 213 -2.61 19.58 -6.04
N GLY A 214 -1.72 20.51 -6.39
CA GLY A 214 -1.84 21.30 -7.62
C GLY A 214 -1.42 20.49 -8.86
N SER A 215 -0.13 20.16 -8.97
CA SER A 215 0.37 19.21 -9.98
C SER A 215 0.12 17.78 -9.53
N ARG A 216 -0.65 17.02 -10.32
CA ARG A 216 -1.03 15.65 -9.98
C ARG A 216 -0.43 14.64 -10.96
N ASN A 217 -0.17 13.44 -10.45
CA ASN A 217 0.50 12.35 -11.17
C ASN A 217 -0.35 11.87 -12.36
N GLY A 218 0.09 12.17 -13.58
CA GLY A 218 -0.60 11.74 -14.81
C GLY A 218 -0.29 10.30 -15.26
N HIS A 219 0.72 9.63 -14.68
CA HIS A 219 1.02 8.23 -15.00
C HIS A 219 0.15 7.25 -14.20
N ALA A 220 -0.15 7.56 -12.95
CA ALA A 220 -0.97 6.69 -12.10
C ALA A 220 -2.35 6.31 -12.71
N PRO A 221 -3.12 7.25 -13.31
CA PRO A 221 -4.36 6.92 -14.01
C PRO A 221 -4.19 5.87 -15.11
N ILE A 222 -3.09 5.90 -15.85
CA ILE A 222 -2.81 4.95 -16.94
C ILE A 222 -2.69 3.53 -16.38
N PHE A 223 -1.88 3.35 -15.34
CA PHE A 223 -1.65 2.05 -14.72
C PHE A 223 -2.90 1.50 -14.03
N LEU A 224 -3.65 2.36 -13.34
CA LEU A 224 -4.90 1.98 -12.69
C LEU A 224 -5.94 1.58 -13.71
N TRP A 225 -6.16 2.40 -14.74
CA TRP A 225 -7.11 2.12 -15.81
C TRP A 225 -6.78 0.79 -16.50
N TYR A 226 -5.53 0.57 -16.87
CA TYR A 226 -5.10 -0.67 -17.51
C TYR A 226 -5.37 -1.89 -16.61
N THR A 227 -4.99 -1.80 -15.34
CA THR A 227 -5.16 -2.89 -14.36
C THR A 227 -6.63 -3.22 -14.12
N LEU A 228 -7.47 -2.21 -13.94
CA LEU A 228 -8.90 -2.36 -13.74
C LEU A 228 -9.59 -3.00 -14.95
N ASN A 229 -9.27 -2.55 -16.17
CA ASN A 229 -9.86 -3.11 -17.39
C ASN A 229 -9.38 -4.52 -17.67
N LYS A 230 -8.08 -4.81 -17.45
CA LYS A 230 -7.52 -6.14 -17.67
C LYS A 230 -8.11 -7.19 -16.72
N LYS A 231 -8.27 -6.85 -15.44
CA LYS A 231 -8.80 -7.80 -14.45
C LYS A 231 -10.33 -7.86 -14.49
N GLY A 232 -10.99 -6.71 -14.62
CA GLY A 232 -12.44 -6.57 -14.45
C GLY A 232 -12.93 -7.06 -13.08
N TYR A 233 -14.24 -7.01 -12.85
CA TYR A 233 -14.84 -7.49 -11.60
C TYR A 233 -14.56 -8.99 -11.35
N ARG A 234 -14.59 -9.81 -12.40
CA ARG A 234 -14.35 -11.26 -12.28
C ARG A 234 -12.92 -11.58 -11.85
N GLY A 235 -11.92 -10.92 -12.44
CA GLY A 235 -10.51 -11.14 -12.08
C GLY A 235 -10.21 -10.66 -10.67
N ILE A 236 -10.67 -9.46 -10.30
CA ILE A 236 -10.52 -8.92 -8.95
C ILE A 236 -11.17 -9.84 -7.91
N ARG A 237 -12.40 -10.33 -8.18
CA ARG A 237 -13.08 -11.29 -7.30
C ARG A 237 -12.25 -12.57 -7.10
N LYS A 238 -11.70 -13.13 -8.17
CA LYS A 238 -10.83 -14.33 -8.08
C LYS A 238 -9.59 -14.08 -7.22
N GLU A 239 -8.98 -12.91 -7.34
CA GLU A 239 -7.83 -12.52 -6.52
C GLU A 239 -8.19 -12.37 -5.05
N VAL A 240 -9.32 -11.71 -4.74
CA VAL A 240 -9.81 -11.60 -3.35
C VAL A 240 -10.03 -12.99 -2.76
N GLN A 241 -10.73 -13.88 -3.48
CA GLN A 241 -10.98 -15.24 -3.03
C GLN A 241 -9.68 -16.04 -2.83
N LYS A 242 -8.69 -15.86 -3.71
CA LYS A 242 -7.36 -16.48 -3.55
C LYS A 242 -6.68 -15.98 -2.27
N CYS A 243 -6.67 -14.66 -2.03
CA CYS A 243 -6.06 -14.07 -0.84
C CYS A 243 -6.70 -14.60 0.44
N LEU A 244 -8.03 -14.67 0.49
CA LEU A 244 -8.76 -15.22 1.65
C LEU A 244 -8.44 -16.70 1.88
N ARG A 245 -8.46 -17.54 0.83
CA ARG A 245 -8.07 -18.96 0.96
C ARG A 245 -6.64 -19.12 1.44
N ASN A 246 -5.70 -18.36 0.88
CA ASN A 246 -4.29 -18.42 1.26
C ASN A 246 -4.05 -17.89 2.68
N ALA A 247 -4.85 -16.92 3.16
CA ALA A 247 -4.81 -16.48 4.55
C ALA A 247 -5.27 -17.57 5.53
N HIS A 248 -6.33 -18.32 5.19
CA HIS A 248 -6.73 -19.49 5.97
C HIS A 248 -5.68 -20.59 5.95
N TYR A 249 -5.02 -20.82 4.79
CA TYR A 249 -3.91 -21.76 4.68
C TYR A 249 -2.74 -21.37 5.59
N LEU A 250 -2.32 -20.09 5.57
CA LEU A 250 -1.28 -19.57 6.47
C LEU A 250 -1.67 -19.74 7.94
N LEU A 251 -2.89 -19.36 8.33
CA LEU A 251 -3.37 -19.53 9.70
C LEU A 251 -3.29 -20.99 10.16
N HIS A 252 -3.73 -21.92 9.31
CA HIS A 252 -3.72 -23.34 9.61
C HIS A 252 -2.29 -23.84 9.86
N HIS A 253 -1.37 -23.57 8.95
CA HIS A 253 0.02 -24.05 9.06
C HIS A 253 0.80 -23.39 10.20
N LEU A 254 0.56 -22.12 10.52
CA LEU A 254 1.13 -21.50 11.72
C LEU A 254 0.69 -22.26 12.98
N ARG A 255 -0.59 -22.62 13.08
CA ARG A 255 -1.11 -23.36 14.24
C ARG A 255 -0.57 -24.79 14.33
N GLU A 256 -0.36 -25.46 13.20
CA GLU A 256 0.24 -26.80 13.17
C GLU A 256 1.66 -26.82 13.76
N VAL A 257 2.44 -25.76 13.55
CA VAL A 257 3.78 -25.60 14.14
C VAL A 257 3.77 -24.93 15.52
N GLY A 258 2.59 -24.84 16.16
CA GLY A 258 2.44 -24.34 17.53
C GLY A 258 2.55 -22.82 17.69
N VAL A 259 2.40 -22.04 16.62
CA VAL A 259 2.42 -20.58 16.64
C VAL A 259 1.03 -20.03 16.95
N SER A 260 0.95 -19.14 17.95
CA SER A 260 -0.28 -18.42 18.28
C SER A 260 -0.66 -17.48 17.13
N ALA A 261 -1.87 -17.60 16.59
CA ALA A 261 -2.29 -16.81 15.43
C ALA A 261 -3.82 -16.67 15.32
N SER A 262 -4.27 -15.54 14.75
CA SER A 262 -5.68 -15.26 14.46
C SER A 262 -5.89 -14.68 13.05
N LEU A 263 -7.12 -14.79 12.58
CA LEU A 263 -7.59 -14.26 11.30
C LEU A 263 -9.05 -13.83 11.45
N ASN A 264 -9.34 -12.58 11.13
CA ASN A 264 -10.73 -12.10 11.08
C ASN A 264 -11.48 -12.69 9.86
N PRO A 265 -12.79 -12.99 9.96
CA PRO A 265 -13.53 -13.75 8.93
C PRO A 265 -13.46 -13.23 7.49
N LEU A 266 -13.28 -11.92 7.30
CA LEU A 266 -13.21 -11.28 5.98
C LEU A 266 -11.87 -10.55 5.75
N SER A 267 -10.83 -10.93 6.51
CA SER A 267 -9.49 -10.37 6.40
C SER A 267 -8.58 -11.31 5.61
N ASN A 268 -7.58 -10.73 4.95
CA ASN A 268 -6.43 -11.44 4.39
C ASN A 268 -5.15 -11.20 5.21
N THR A 269 -5.27 -10.57 6.38
CA THR A 269 -4.15 -10.32 7.30
C THR A 269 -4.21 -11.32 8.45
N VAL A 270 -3.15 -12.12 8.57
CA VAL A 270 -2.98 -13.08 9.68
C VAL A 270 -2.06 -12.43 10.71
N VAL A 271 -2.55 -12.30 11.93
CA VAL A 271 -1.80 -11.76 13.08
C VAL A 271 -1.30 -12.93 13.91
N PHE A 272 -0.02 -12.93 14.25
CA PHE A 272 0.63 -14.02 14.97
C PHE A 272 1.69 -13.49 15.93
N GLU A 273 2.28 -14.38 16.72
CA GLU A 273 3.35 -14.01 17.65
C GLU A 273 4.54 -13.37 16.92
N ARG A 274 5.11 -12.32 17.51
CA ARG A 274 6.29 -11.66 16.97
C ARG A 274 7.50 -12.59 17.02
N PRO A 275 8.20 -12.83 15.90
CA PRO A 275 9.50 -13.50 15.92
C PRO A 275 10.51 -12.77 16.81
N ARG A 276 11.32 -13.51 17.58
CA ARG A 276 12.28 -12.89 18.52
C ARG A 276 13.51 -12.32 17.82
N ASP A 277 13.92 -12.93 16.71
CA ASP A 277 15.06 -12.47 15.94
C ASP A 277 14.68 -11.33 14.99
N GLU A 278 15.31 -10.17 15.19
CA GLU A 278 15.12 -9.01 14.33
C GLU A 278 15.66 -9.25 12.91
N ALA A 279 16.70 -10.08 12.73
CA ALA A 279 17.18 -10.41 11.39
C ALA A 279 16.11 -11.20 10.59
N PHE A 280 15.40 -12.13 11.23
CA PHE A 280 14.23 -12.80 10.67
C PHE A 280 13.11 -11.81 10.31
N VAL A 281 12.74 -10.92 11.25
CA VAL A 281 11.72 -9.87 11.02
C VAL A 281 12.10 -9.00 9.81
N HIS A 282 13.36 -8.58 9.74
CA HIS A 282 13.88 -7.81 8.62
C HIS A 282 13.91 -8.60 7.31
N ARG A 283 14.30 -9.88 7.32
CA ARG A 283 14.30 -10.72 6.11
C ARG A 283 12.90 -10.82 5.50
N TRP A 284 11.91 -11.18 6.32
CA TRP A 284 10.51 -11.36 5.89
C TRP A 284 9.68 -10.07 5.86
N GLN A 285 10.31 -8.95 6.23
CA GLN A 285 9.71 -7.60 6.24
C GLN A 285 8.38 -7.57 7.00
N LEU A 286 8.36 -8.20 8.17
CA LEU A 286 7.18 -8.26 9.00
C LEU A 286 6.93 -6.90 9.67
N ALA A 287 5.67 -6.51 9.77
CA ALA A 287 5.27 -5.38 10.58
C ALA A 287 4.89 -5.87 11.97
N CYS A 288 5.50 -5.28 13.00
CA CYS A 288 5.39 -5.71 14.39
C CYS A 288 4.81 -4.60 15.28
N GLU A 289 3.98 -5.00 16.25
CA GLU A 289 3.43 -4.11 17.28
C GLU A 289 3.42 -4.87 18.61
N GLY A 290 4.18 -4.39 19.60
CA GLY A 290 4.37 -5.14 20.86
C GLY A 290 4.86 -6.56 20.61
N ASN A 291 4.07 -7.55 21.04
CA ASN A 291 4.36 -8.98 20.95
C ASN A 291 3.75 -9.66 19.72
N ILE A 292 3.12 -8.92 18.82
CA ILE A 292 2.52 -9.46 17.59
C ILE A 292 3.26 -9.00 16.33
N ALA A 293 3.19 -9.83 15.31
CA ALA A 293 3.54 -9.51 13.94
C ALA A 293 2.37 -9.88 13.02
N HIS A 294 2.39 -9.40 11.77
CA HIS A 294 1.40 -9.83 10.80
C HIS A 294 1.97 -10.06 9.40
N VAL A 295 1.31 -10.95 8.67
CA VAL A 295 1.47 -11.16 7.24
C VAL A 295 0.18 -10.70 6.56
N VAL A 296 0.30 -9.86 5.52
CA VAL A 296 -0.81 -9.51 4.65
C VAL A 296 -0.75 -10.36 3.39
N VAL A 297 -1.70 -11.28 3.24
CA VAL A 297 -1.77 -12.19 2.09
C VAL A 297 -2.33 -11.46 0.87
N MET A 298 -1.42 -10.88 0.09
CA MET A 298 -1.70 -10.15 -1.15
C MET A 298 -1.74 -11.09 -2.37
N PRO A 299 -2.22 -10.65 -3.55
CA PRO A 299 -2.36 -11.52 -4.73
C PRO A 299 -1.06 -12.21 -5.17
N ASN A 300 0.10 -11.59 -4.92
CA ASN A 300 1.44 -12.11 -5.18
C ASN A 300 1.95 -13.14 -4.15
N VAL A 301 1.24 -13.34 -3.03
CA VAL A 301 1.62 -14.31 -1.99
C VAL A 301 1.10 -15.69 -2.41
N THR A 302 2.03 -16.58 -2.75
CA THR A 302 1.72 -17.95 -3.19
C THR A 302 1.73 -18.94 -2.02
N ILE A 303 1.22 -20.15 -2.25
CA ILE A 303 1.24 -21.22 -1.26
C ILE A 303 2.70 -21.59 -0.94
N GLU A 304 3.55 -21.70 -1.95
CA GLU A 304 4.96 -22.05 -1.81
C GLU A 304 5.71 -21.02 -0.94
N LYS A 305 5.41 -19.72 -1.14
CA LYS A 305 5.98 -18.65 -0.32
C LYS A 305 5.49 -18.74 1.13
N ILE A 306 4.22 -19.08 1.35
CA ILE A 306 3.67 -19.28 2.69
C ILE A 306 4.33 -20.48 3.37
N THR A 307 4.43 -21.61 2.68
CA THR A 307 5.06 -22.83 3.18
C THR A 307 6.52 -22.56 3.57
N SER A 308 7.30 -21.95 2.67
CA SER A 308 8.69 -21.58 2.96
C SER A 308 8.82 -20.62 4.15
N PHE A 309 7.91 -19.66 4.30
CA PHE A 309 7.89 -18.77 5.46
C PHE A 309 7.61 -19.53 6.77
N VAL A 310 6.61 -20.41 6.78
CA VAL A 310 6.23 -21.17 7.98
C VAL A 310 7.32 -22.16 8.37
N GLU A 311 7.96 -22.84 7.41
CA GLU A 311 9.09 -23.73 7.66
C GLU A 311 10.29 -22.97 8.24
N ASP A 312 10.66 -21.83 7.64
CA ASP A 312 11.74 -20.98 8.15
C ASP A 312 11.41 -20.48 9.57
N LEU A 313 10.17 -20.04 9.81
CA LEU A 313 9.72 -19.63 11.14
C LEU A 313 9.83 -20.79 12.15
N ALA A 314 9.34 -21.98 11.80
CA ALA A 314 9.35 -23.13 12.69
C ALA A 314 10.77 -23.57 13.07
N ASN A 315 11.69 -23.59 12.10
CA ASN A 315 13.09 -23.94 12.32
C ASN A 315 13.77 -22.95 13.27
N ASN A 316 13.70 -21.65 12.97
CA ASN A 316 14.31 -20.63 13.83
C ASN A 316 13.64 -20.57 15.22
N ARG A 317 12.33 -20.79 15.28
CA ARG A 317 11.58 -20.81 16.54
C ARG A 317 12.01 -21.95 17.45
N ALA A 318 12.36 -23.12 16.91
CA ALA A 318 12.90 -24.21 17.71
C ALA A 318 14.16 -23.76 18.46
N ASP A 319 15.05 -23.05 17.78
CA ASP A 319 16.29 -22.53 18.38
C ASP A 319 16.02 -21.40 19.40
N TRP A 320 15.05 -20.51 19.15
CA TRP A 320 14.74 -19.37 20.03
C TRP A 320 14.16 -19.75 21.40
N TYR A 321 13.59 -20.95 21.49
CA TYR A 321 12.86 -21.44 22.66
C TYR A 321 13.36 -22.83 23.13
N GLN A 322 14.52 -23.30 22.65
CA GLN A 322 15.21 -24.48 23.20
C GLN A 322 16.00 -24.13 24.48
N ASP A 323 16.18 -25.13 25.33
CA ASP A 323 17.13 -25.23 26.45
C ASP A 323 17.02 -24.28 27.66
N ASP A 324 16.08 -23.34 27.68
CA ASP A 324 15.89 -22.45 28.85
C ASP A 324 14.42 -22.39 29.28
N GLU A 325 14.08 -23.10 30.37
CA GLU A 325 12.75 -23.04 31.00
C GLU A 325 12.35 -21.62 31.45
N SER A 326 13.31 -20.67 31.53
CA SER A 326 13.03 -19.26 31.81
C SER A 326 12.53 -18.47 30.60
N VAL A 327 12.67 -19.01 29.38
CA VAL A 327 12.31 -18.35 28.12
C VAL A 327 11.00 -18.90 27.58
N LEU A 328 9.90 -18.30 28.03
CA LEU A 328 8.55 -18.68 27.60
C LEU A 328 8.09 -17.90 26.37
N VAL A 329 7.34 -18.57 25.50
CA VAL A 329 6.61 -17.94 24.38
C VAL A 329 5.68 -16.86 24.95
N PRO A 330 5.83 -15.57 24.55
CA PRO A 330 5.00 -14.50 25.07
C PRO A 330 3.52 -14.75 24.82
N CYS A 331 2.70 -14.54 25.84
CA CYS A 331 1.25 -14.60 25.67
C CYS A 331 0.76 -13.39 24.87
N ILE A 332 0.00 -13.66 23.81
CA ILE A 332 -0.64 -12.64 22.96
C ILE A 332 -2.18 -12.72 22.99
N ALA A 333 -2.76 -13.43 23.97
CA ALA A 333 -4.21 -13.63 24.07
C ALA A 333 -5.02 -12.33 24.14
N LYS A 334 -4.43 -11.24 24.66
CA LYS A 334 -5.06 -9.91 24.68
C LYS A 334 -5.21 -9.31 23.27
N ASP A 335 -4.33 -9.70 22.35
CA ASP A 335 -4.22 -9.13 21.00
C ASP A 335 -5.01 -9.97 19.99
N ILE A 336 -5.02 -11.29 20.17
CA ILE A 336 -5.64 -12.24 19.22
C ILE A 336 -6.84 -13.02 19.77
N GLY A 337 -7.24 -12.83 21.02
CA GLY A 337 -8.26 -13.64 21.70
C GLY A 337 -7.66 -14.89 22.35
N GLN A 338 -8.22 -15.32 23.49
CA GLN A 338 -7.73 -16.47 24.26
C GLN A 338 -7.82 -17.78 23.46
N GLU A 339 -8.88 -17.94 22.67
CA GLU A 339 -9.14 -19.10 21.83
C GLU A 339 -8.14 -19.28 20.68
N ASN A 340 -7.36 -18.24 20.37
CA ASN A 340 -6.38 -18.24 19.31
C ASN A 340 -4.93 -18.33 19.83
N CYS A 341 -4.74 -18.30 21.16
CA CYS A 341 -3.43 -18.31 21.80
C CYS A 341 -3.00 -19.73 22.20
N LEU A 342 -1.87 -20.18 21.68
CA LEU A 342 -1.30 -21.52 21.91
C LEU A 342 -0.17 -21.52 22.96
N CYS A 343 0.02 -20.42 23.70
CA CYS A 343 0.99 -20.37 24.80
C CYS A 343 0.61 -21.34 25.94
N GLY A 344 1.57 -21.71 26.80
CA GLY A 344 1.36 -22.69 27.88
C GLY A 344 0.24 -22.35 28.87
N LEU A 345 -0.13 -21.07 29.02
CA LEU A 345 -1.23 -20.63 29.90
C LEU A 345 -2.62 -20.98 29.34
N HIS A 346 -2.76 -20.97 28.01
CA HIS A 346 -4.05 -21.09 27.31
C HIS A 346 -4.19 -22.42 26.56
N ASN A 347 -3.08 -23.08 26.22
CA ASN A 347 -3.07 -24.36 25.53
C ASN A 347 -3.36 -25.53 26.49
N LYS A 348 -4.60 -25.65 26.96
CA LYS A 348 -5.06 -26.78 27.79
C LYS A 348 -5.48 -27.98 26.94
N LYS A 349 -4.54 -28.59 26.20
CA LYS A 349 -4.72 -29.94 25.62
C LYS A 349 -3.41 -30.75 25.59
N SER A 350 -2.99 -31.32 26.74
CA SER A 350 -2.61 -32.75 26.87
C SER A 350 -2.26 -33.15 28.33
N SER A 351 -3.14 -32.87 29.30
CA SER A 351 -3.02 -33.45 30.66
C SER A 351 -4.34 -34.06 31.15
N ARG A 352 -5.00 -34.82 30.27
CA ARG A 352 -6.04 -35.79 30.64
C ARG A 352 -5.64 -37.18 30.17
N THR A 353 -4.65 -37.74 30.85
CA THR A 353 -4.48 -39.18 31.02
C THR A 353 -4.14 -39.40 32.49
N ALA A 354 -5.16 -39.79 33.25
CA ALA A 354 -5.08 -40.60 34.45
C ALA A 354 -6.39 -41.39 34.53
#